data_AF-A0A7Y0EGH4-F1
#
_entry.id   AF-A0A7Y0EGH4-F1
#
_cell.length_a   1.000
_cell.length_b   1.000
_cell.length_c   1.000
_cell.angle_alpha   90.00
_cell.angle_beta   90.00
_cell.angle_gamma   90.00
#
_symmetry.space_group_name_H-M   'P 1'
#
loop_
_entity.id
_entity.type
_entity.pdbx_description
1 polymer ?
#
loop_
_entity_poly.entity_id
_entity_poly.type
_entity_poly.pdbx_seq_one_letter_code
_entity_poly.pdbx_strand_id
1 'polypeptide(L)'
;MKSDIWLNKGYKKGYETEITQKISYHIWTNQNDEPIGVTIDFEYANDVHYELNYEDWILFLQKLLHITVPSAFDEVLRNSFSKADYLSFEEELTKNEIEFSKIVYY
;
A
#
# COMPACT_ATOMS: atom_id res chain seq x y z
N MET A 1 7.46 13.64 -1.21
CA MET A 1 6.82 12.30 -1.19
C MET A 1 5.49 12.39 -1.93
N LYS A 2 4.88 11.28 -2.37
CA LYS A 2 3.53 11.31 -2.98
C LYS A 2 2.51 11.80 -1.95
N SER A 3 2.60 11.38 -0.68
CA SER A 3 1.76 11.90 0.41
C SER A 3 1.86 13.41 0.60
N ASP A 4 3.06 14.01 0.56
CA ASP A 4 3.19 15.47 0.65
C ASP A 4 2.42 16.18 -0.48
N ILE A 5 2.49 15.64 -1.70
CA ILE A 5 1.77 16.18 -2.85
C ILE A 5 0.27 16.01 -2.66
N TRP A 6 -0.18 14.86 -2.16
CA TRP A 6 -1.58 14.57 -1.86
C TRP A 6 -2.12 15.51 -0.78
N LEU A 7 -1.39 15.71 0.31
CA LEU A 7 -1.72 16.67 1.37
C LEU A 7 -1.83 18.10 0.83
N ASN A 8 -0.85 18.54 0.01
CA ASN A 8 -0.88 19.86 -0.61
C ASN A 8 -2.05 20.06 -1.57
N LYS A 9 -2.58 18.99 -2.16
CA LYS A 9 -3.79 19.00 -3.00
C LYS A 9 -5.10 18.92 -2.19
N GLY A 10 -5.02 18.85 -0.86
CA GLY A 10 -6.17 18.71 0.03
C GLY A 10 -6.81 17.31 -0.01
N TYR A 11 -6.04 16.29 -0.39
CA TYR A 11 -6.49 14.90 -0.34
C TYR A 11 -6.50 14.40 1.10
N LYS A 12 -7.41 13.47 1.39
CA LYS A 12 -7.65 12.96 2.72
C LYS A 12 -6.93 11.62 2.88
N LYS A 13 -6.21 11.47 4.00
CA LYS A 13 -5.73 10.18 4.46
C LYS A 13 -6.91 9.42 5.08
N GLY A 14 -7.21 8.24 4.55
CA GLY A 14 -8.24 7.35 5.08
C GLY A 14 -7.83 6.70 6.40
N TYR A 15 -8.73 5.88 6.94
CA TYR A 15 -8.42 5.07 8.10
C TYR A 15 -7.31 4.06 7.79
N GLU A 16 -6.50 3.79 8.80
CA GLU A 16 -5.52 2.73 8.76
C GLU A 16 -6.22 1.37 8.89
N THR A 17 -5.87 0.46 7.99
CA THR A 17 -6.29 -0.93 8.01
C THR A 17 -5.09 -1.80 8.36
N GLU A 18 -5.17 -2.48 9.50
CA GLU A 18 -4.15 -3.42 9.95
C GLU A 18 -4.22 -4.74 9.15
N ILE A 19 -3.15 -5.03 8.40
CA ILE A 19 -2.97 -6.33 7.75
C ILE A 19 -2.37 -7.29 8.76
N THR A 20 -1.23 -6.96 9.34
CA THR A 20 -0.57 -7.74 10.41
C THR A 20 -0.11 -6.80 11.52
N GLN A 21 0.40 -7.35 12.62
CA GLN A 21 0.99 -6.57 13.73
C GLN A 21 2.13 -5.62 13.32
N LYS A 22 2.71 -5.79 12.12
CA LYS A 22 3.82 -4.97 11.62
C LYS A 22 3.52 -4.29 10.29
N ILE A 23 2.34 -4.53 9.73
CA ILE A 23 2.03 -4.10 8.36
C ILE A 23 0.62 -3.57 8.34
N SER A 24 0.49 -2.29 8.03
CA SER A 24 -0.78 -1.63 7.83
C SER A 24 -0.80 -0.91 6.48
N TYR A 25 -1.97 -0.49 6.04
CA TYR A 25 -2.09 0.40 4.90
C TYR A 25 -3.21 1.39 5.11
N HIS A 26 -3.17 2.49 4.37
CA HIS A 26 -4.26 3.46 4.31
C HIS A 26 -4.47 3.96 2.88
N ILE A 27 -5.74 4.14 2.52
CA ILE A 27 -6.15 4.64 1.22
C ILE A 27 -6.26 6.16 1.30
N TRP A 28 -5.64 6.86 0.36
CA TRP A 28 -5.80 8.28 0.16
C TRP A 28 -6.96 8.53 -0.80
N THR A 29 -7.80 9.51 -0.49
CA THR A 29 -8.93 9.91 -1.33
C THR A 29 -8.87 11.38 -1.71
N ASN A 30 -9.40 11.70 -2.90
CA ASN A 30 -9.58 13.09 -3.30
C ASN A 30 -10.81 13.72 -2.60
N GLN A 31 -11.18 14.94 -3.00
CA GLN A 31 -12.30 15.67 -2.42
C GLN A 31 -13.67 15.04 -2.71
N ASN A 32 -13.77 14.21 -3.75
CA ASN A 32 -14.96 13.45 -4.13
C ASN A 32 -14.99 12.05 -3.48
N ASP A 33 -14.09 11.80 -2.53
CA ASP A 33 -13.89 10.50 -1.88
C ASP A 33 -13.48 9.36 -2.84
N GLU A 34 -12.93 9.70 -4.01
CA GLU A 34 -12.37 8.72 -4.94
C GLU A 34 -10.95 8.33 -4.51
N PRO A 35 -10.59 7.03 -4.48
CA PRO A 35 -9.23 6.59 -4.16
C PRO A 35 -8.20 7.08 -5.17
N ILE A 36 -7.10 7.67 -4.68
CA ILE A 36 -6.01 8.20 -5.51
C ILE A 36 -4.66 7.53 -5.26
N GLY A 37 -4.50 6.91 -4.08
CA GLY A 37 -3.23 6.34 -3.68
C GLY A 37 -3.38 5.47 -2.45
N VAL A 38 -2.33 4.69 -2.18
CA VAL A 38 -2.21 3.86 -1.00
C VAL A 38 -0.83 4.08 -0.42
N THR A 39 -0.78 4.19 0.90
CA THR A 39 0.47 4.08 1.64
C THR A 39 0.43 2.79 2.44
N ILE A 40 1.52 2.03 2.38
CA ILE A 40 1.70 0.76 3.07
C ILE A 40 2.86 0.96 4.04
N ASP A 41 2.57 0.74 5.31
CA ASP A 41 3.47 1.02 6.42
C ASP A 41 4.01 -0.32 6.94
N PHE A 42 5.34 -0.46 7.00
CA PHE A 42 6.02 -1.61 7.58
C PHE A 42 6.79 -1.19 8.84
N GLU A 43 6.26 -1.57 10.00
CA GLU A 43 6.85 -1.32 11.31
C GLU A 43 7.90 -2.40 11.63
N TYR A 44 9.12 -2.19 11.12
CA TYR A 44 10.31 -2.99 11.47
C TYR A 44 11.25 -2.19 12.39
N ALA A 45 12.52 -2.60 12.49
CA ALA A 45 13.52 -1.82 13.23
C ALA A 45 13.75 -0.42 12.61
N ASN A 46 13.50 -0.29 11.31
CA ASN A 46 13.37 0.99 10.60
C ASN A 46 11.95 1.06 10.06
N ASP A 47 11.31 2.23 10.16
CA ASP A 47 10.00 2.43 9.57
C ASP A 47 10.14 2.60 8.06
N VAL A 48 9.57 1.66 7.31
CA VAL A 48 9.59 1.67 5.85
C VAL A 48 8.17 1.88 5.35
N HIS A 49 7.97 2.94 4.56
CA HIS A 49 6.68 3.27 3.97
C HIS A 49 6.78 3.18 2.45
N TYR A 50 5.77 2.59 1.82
CA TYR A 50 5.64 2.52 0.38
C TYR A 50 4.40 3.29 -0.04
N GLU A 51 4.54 4.17 -1.03
CA GLU A 51 3.44 4.94 -1.60
C GLU A 51 3.21 4.54 -3.05
N LEU A 52 1.99 4.10 -3.35
CA LEU A 52 1.55 3.67 -4.66
C LEU A 52 0.40 4.56 -5.12
N ASN A 53 0.27 4.77 -6.44
CA ASN A 53 -1.00 5.28 -6.96
C ASN A 53 -2.07 4.19 -6.80
N TYR A 54 -3.34 4.58 -6.78
CA TYR A 54 -4.40 3.59 -6.59
C TYR A 54 -4.45 2.56 -7.73
N GLU A 55 -4.14 2.97 -8.97
CA GLU A 55 -4.07 2.07 -10.11
C GLU A 55 -2.98 0.99 -9.95
N ASP A 56 -1.79 1.38 -9.49
CA ASP A 56 -0.67 0.48 -9.18
C ASP A 56 -1.02 -0.49 -8.05
N TRP A 57 -1.74 0.00 -7.04
CA TRP A 57 -2.27 -0.83 -5.97
C TRP A 57 -3.27 -1.88 -6.48
N ILE A 58 -4.20 -1.48 -7.36
CA ILE A 58 -5.14 -2.43 -7.98
C ILE A 58 -4.39 -3.47 -8.84
N LEU A 59 -3.37 -3.05 -9.59
CA LEU A 59 -2.53 -3.97 -10.36
C LEU A 59 -1.82 -4.97 -9.45
N PHE A 60 -1.28 -4.54 -8.31
CA PHE A 60 -0.70 -5.42 -7.30
C PHE A 60 -1.73 -6.45 -6.82
N LEU A 61 -2.91 -6.01 -6.38
CA LEU A 61 -3.95 -6.90 -5.87
C LEU A 61 -4.42 -7.93 -6.91
N GLN A 62 -4.55 -7.52 -8.18
CA GLN A 62 -5.04 -8.39 -9.25
C GLN A 62 -3.96 -9.33 -9.78
N LYS A 63 -2.75 -8.82 -10.07
CA LYS A 63 -1.69 -9.61 -10.69
C LYS A 63 -1.02 -10.55 -9.70
N LEU A 64 -0.73 -10.06 -8.49
CA LEU A 64 0.08 -10.79 -7.53
C LEU A 64 -0.77 -11.56 -6.55
N LEU A 65 -1.85 -10.96 -6.07
CA LEU A 65 -2.71 -11.59 -5.07
C LEU A 65 -3.93 -12.28 -5.69
N HIS A 66 -4.11 -12.17 -7.01
CA HIS A 66 -5.25 -12.74 -7.76
C HIS A 66 -6.62 -12.36 -7.17
N ILE A 67 -6.71 -11.20 -6.54
CA ILE A 67 -7.95 -10.77 -5.90
C ILE A 67 -8.84 -10.08 -6.92
N THR A 68 -9.98 -10.69 -7.20
CA THR A 68 -10.99 -10.16 -8.13
C THR A 68 -12.18 -9.54 -7.41
N VAL A 69 -12.33 -9.77 -6.10
CA VAL A 69 -13.47 -9.31 -5.29
C VAL A 69 -13.00 -8.50 -4.07
N PRO A 70 -13.46 -7.24 -3.89
CA PRO A 70 -13.08 -6.38 -2.77
C PRO A 70 -13.28 -6.98 -1.37
N SER A 71 -14.31 -7.80 -1.18
CA SER A 71 -14.61 -8.41 0.13
C SER A 71 -13.58 -9.43 0.61
N ALA A 72 -12.66 -9.87 -0.26
CA ALA A 72 -11.59 -10.81 0.09
C ALA A 72 -10.23 -10.11 0.35
N PHE A 73 -10.19 -8.76 0.28
CA PHE A 73 -8.93 -8.01 0.33
C PHE A 73 -8.17 -8.30 1.63
N ASP A 74 -8.82 -8.15 2.78
CA ASP A 74 -8.14 -8.23 4.08
C ASP A 74 -7.57 -9.62 4.37
N GLU A 75 -8.30 -10.69 4.06
CA GLU A 75 -7.85 -12.07 4.31
C GLU A 75 -6.70 -12.46 3.37
N VAL A 76 -6.80 -12.11 2.08
CA VAL A 76 -5.75 -12.45 1.12
C VAL A 76 -4.49 -11.60 1.38
N LEU A 77 -4.66 -10.32 1.72
CA LEU A 77 -3.55 -9.47 2.16
C LEU A 77 -2.89 -10.08 3.41
N ARG A 78 -3.67 -10.43 4.45
CA ARG A 78 -3.16 -11.10 5.66
C ARG A 78 -2.34 -12.33 5.33
N ASN A 79 -2.88 -13.23 4.52
CA ASN A 79 -2.19 -14.46 4.16
C ASN A 79 -0.90 -14.20 3.37
N SER A 80 -0.92 -13.24 2.45
CA SER A 80 0.23 -12.90 1.61
C SER A 80 1.34 -12.21 2.41
N PHE A 81 0.97 -11.25 3.25
CA PHE A 81 1.89 -10.50 4.09
C PHE A 81 2.36 -11.26 5.34
N SER A 82 1.64 -12.30 5.79
CA SER A 82 2.08 -13.15 6.91
C SER A 82 3.39 -13.88 6.66
N LYS A 83 3.76 -14.04 5.38
CA LYS A 83 4.99 -14.72 4.94
C LYS A 83 5.99 -13.77 4.29
N ALA A 84 5.60 -12.52 4.07
CA ALA A 84 6.40 -11.52 3.38
C ALA A 84 7.09 -10.60 4.39
N ASP A 85 8.33 -10.25 4.08
CA ASP A 85 9.02 -9.09 4.65
C ASP A 85 8.98 -7.91 3.67
N TYR A 86 9.50 -6.74 4.07
CA TYR A 86 9.52 -5.56 3.19
C TYR A 86 10.38 -5.76 1.93
N LEU A 87 11.41 -6.63 1.99
CA LEU A 87 12.28 -6.90 0.85
C LEU A 87 11.55 -7.69 -0.23
N SER A 88 10.88 -8.78 0.16
CA SER A 88 10.06 -9.59 -0.74
C SER A 88 8.90 -8.80 -1.34
N PHE A 89 8.32 -7.85 -0.60
CA PHE A 89 7.31 -6.95 -1.15
C PHE A 89 7.87 -6.04 -2.26
N GLU A 90 9.02 -5.39 -2.02
CA GLU A 90 9.67 -4.50 -3.00
C GLU A 90 10.13 -5.24 -4.25
N GLU A 91 10.66 -6.46 -4.08
CA GLU A 91 11.05 -7.34 -5.17
C GLU A 91 9.85 -7.69 -6.06
N GLU A 92 8.71 -8.06 -5.47
CA GLU A 92 7.50 -8.38 -6.23
C GLU A 92 6.93 -7.16 -6.96
N LEU A 93 6.93 -5.96 -6.34
CA LEU A 93 6.53 -4.73 -7.04
C LEU A 93 7.43 -4.46 -8.24
N THR A 94 8.73 -4.53 -8.04
CA THR A 94 9.74 -4.25 -9.09
C THR A 94 9.62 -5.25 -10.25
N LYS A 95 9.52 -6.55 -9.93
CA LYS A 95 9.41 -7.64 -10.91
C LYS A 95 8.14 -7.55 -11.76
N ASN A 96 7.06 -6.99 -11.20
CA ASN A 96 5.78 -6.84 -11.89
C ASN A 96 5.60 -5.44 -12.51
N GLU A 97 6.65 -4.64 -12.55
CA GLU A 97 6.67 -3.28 -13.11
C GLU A 97 5.61 -2.37 -12.47
N ILE A 98 5.40 -2.51 -11.15
CA ILE A 98 4.45 -1.72 -10.38
C ILE A 98 5.18 -0.51 -9.80
N GLU A 99 4.66 0.70 -10.05
CA GLU A 99 5.32 1.93 -9.61
C GLU A 99 5.08 2.21 -8.13
N PHE A 100 6.14 2.52 -7.39
CA PHE A 100 6.07 2.90 -5.98
C PHE A 100 7.11 3.97 -5.60
N SER A 101 6.88 4.65 -4.50
CA SER A 101 7.86 5.50 -3.82
C SER A 101 8.16 4.92 -2.45
N LYS A 102 9.45 4.71 -2.15
CA LYS A 102 9.90 4.20 -0.85
C LYS A 102 10.36 5.35 0.03
N ILE A 103 9.95 5.32 1.29
CA ILE A 103 10.35 6.25 2.34
C ILE A 103 10.90 5.40 3.49
N VAL A 104 12.09 5.75 3.99
CA VAL A 104 12.72 5.06 5.10
C VAL A 104 13.06 6.09 6.16
N TYR A 105 12.58 5.88 7.38
CA TYR A 105 13.01 6.63 8.56
C TYR A 105 14.01 5.79 9.37
N TYR A 106 15.10 6.43 9.79
CA TYR A 106 16.22 5.82 10.54
C TYR A 106 16.28 6.37 11.96
#